data_AF-A0A177DSY2-F1
#
_entry.id   AF-A0A177DSY2-F1
#
_cell.length_a   1.000
_cell.length_b   1.000
_cell.length_c   1.000
_cell.angle_alpha   90.00
_cell.angle_beta   90.00
_cell.angle_gamma   90.00
#
_symmetry.space_group_name_H-M   'P 1'
#
loop_
_entity.id
_entity.type
_entity.pdbx_description
1 polymer ?
#
loop_
_entity_poly.entity_id
_entity_poly.type
_entity_poly.pdbx_seq_one_letter_code
_entity_poly.pdbx_strand_id
1 'polypeptide(L)'
;MSLPTVKQDHENPYPEALCTSTTRKRYRDPLVVFVIVLTVLLGLRSIYNSFAATSSTSIDNNDLDIQTVDTYDENQLQEVATLMEEIYTILAKTSFIPHDSIERGPHQINTTASPCKLDAADFRLMEILPYVNTSLSGHDFWLWGGSFIDFRKDRDLNVACDAGWVEDDFAYVMRPGIVHLTEGGWEDRDHYRTWKLQYDTRKHMIRVYEGEEWWPYYRHYSEFSPNLPYVSYGREHDLNDMPIFGGENTTGQLSVNRHSRDWREWTDAPTFLKRIRDAYLSRAWSPWETSETMDSRHQQNVLPSNITSALLLKNGWPDQFDVDQFRSDFIRAQHKPSGRGWAEGAFREIKDHKDNPDDLFNIYYGKRKLRHYEDEPKDLETRNLTDGPSLWRNMLFGGSLRRKVGRQESDFEDAKQLIQRLCSNDVCVQEEDLILWEFRKLENTYTKAQLEPNATIMCEQRELHPDLLSRCISQLNLERYWLQLAYQQSRADAYAYCAQNNKHLLPPASFEGLASHWIAKYKSYIAEYDHVPAELDAWQERTGAPDSTVEFLRKEYDSAKAWDTRLNEGRIEEIVRSLAGSDGDEARLKLWNNLEFTDEPRSMDYLDDSDKVFY
;
A
#
# COMPACT_ATOMS: atom_id res chain seq x y z
N MET A 1 13.21 63.58 -10.76
CA MET A 1 13.59 63.87 -9.35
C MET A 1 13.55 62.55 -8.63
N SER A 2 14.74 61.99 -8.42
CA SER A 2 14.96 60.66 -7.85
C SER A 2 15.56 60.85 -6.46
N LEU A 3 14.96 60.24 -5.44
CA LEU A 3 15.45 60.17 -4.06
C LEU A 3 14.85 58.90 -3.41
N PRO A 4 15.50 58.29 -2.42
CA PRO A 4 16.26 57.06 -2.66
C PRO A 4 15.84 55.86 -1.79
N THR A 5 16.40 54.72 -2.16
CA THR A 5 16.46 53.43 -1.47
C THR A 5 17.12 53.53 -0.08
N VAL A 6 16.48 52.94 0.92
CA VAL A 6 17.05 52.64 2.25
C VAL A 6 17.14 51.12 2.39
N LYS A 7 18.37 50.60 2.45
CA LYS A 7 18.68 49.26 2.98
C LYS A 7 18.81 49.41 4.49
N GLN A 8 18.13 48.55 5.24
CA GLN A 8 18.30 48.40 6.68
C GLN A 8 18.87 47.01 6.94
N ASP A 9 20.17 46.98 7.22
CA ASP A 9 20.84 45.85 7.87
C ASP A 9 20.68 46.05 9.39
N HIS A 10 20.06 45.09 10.07
CA HIS A 10 19.99 45.03 11.51
C HIS A 10 20.81 43.84 12.02
N GLU A 11 22.05 44.13 12.41
CA GLU A 11 22.81 43.33 13.37
C GLU A 11 22.18 43.50 14.76
N ASN A 12 22.01 42.40 15.50
CA ASN A 12 21.65 42.43 16.92
C ASN A 12 22.65 41.55 17.70
N PRO A 13 23.17 42.02 18.86
CA PRO A 13 24.31 41.41 19.53
C PRO A 13 23.87 40.53 20.72
N TYR A 14 24.50 39.37 20.92
CA TYR A 14 24.52 38.70 22.21
C TYR A 14 25.90 38.12 22.54
N PRO A 15 26.30 38.14 23.83
CA PRO A 15 27.69 37.97 24.26
C PRO A 15 28.10 36.50 24.43
N GLU A 16 29.37 36.24 24.15
CA GLU A 16 30.10 35.03 24.51
C GLU A 16 30.18 34.87 26.04
N ALA A 17 29.66 33.75 26.56
CA ALA A 17 29.89 33.33 27.94
C ALA A 17 30.71 32.03 27.95
N LEU A 18 31.97 32.16 28.35
CA LEU A 18 32.88 31.04 28.63
C LEU A 18 32.37 30.19 29.81
N CYS A 19 32.13 28.91 29.56
CA CYS A 19 31.97 27.91 30.63
C CYS A 19 33.33 27.37 31.09
N THR A 20 33.75 27.73 32.30
CA THR A 20 34.82 27.04 33.03
C THR A 20 34.26 25.83 33.79
N SER A 21 34.84 24.65 33.58
CA SER A 21 34.39 23.39 34.17
C SER A 21 34.68 23.28 35.68
N THR A 22 33.66 22.94 36.46
CA THR A 22 33.72 22.69 37.91
C THR A 22 33.63 21.19 38.26
N THR A 23 34.04 20.29 37.37
CA THR A 23 33.96 18.83 37.59
C THR A 23 35.06 18.24 38.51
N ARG A 24 35.91 19.05 39.16
CA ARG A 24 37.09 18.52 39.89
C ARG A 24 37.00 18.40 41.41
N LYS A 25 35.81 18.51 42.03
CA LYS A 25 35.69 18.40 43.51
C LYS A 25 35.06 17.12 44.08
N ARG A 26 34.42 16.25 43.30
CA ARG A 26 33.67 15.08 43.85
C ARG A 26 34.46 13.78 44.02
N TYR A 27 35.67 13.64 43.47
CA TYR A 27 36.49 12.42 43.62
C TYR A 27 37.39 12.38 44.88
N ARG A 28 37.15 13.26 45.86
CA ARG A 28 37.95 13.31 47.09
C ARG A 28 37.26 12.75 48.33
N ASP A 29 36.03 12.24 48.21
CA ASP A 29 35.40 11.54 49.32
C ASP A 29 35.93 10.09 49.37
N PRO A 30 36.76 9.73 50.36
CA PRO A 30 37.39 8.42 50.44
C PRO A 30 36.36 7.29 50.55
N LEU A 31 35.14 7.57 51.02
CA LEU A 31 34.06 6.59 51.16
C LEU A 31 33.47 6.19 49.80
N VAL A 32 33.30 7.15 48.89
CA VAL A 32 32.75 6.91 47.54
C VAL A 32 33.73 6.12 46.68
N VAL A 33 35.03 6.45 46.75
CA VAL A 33 36.06 5.71 46.02
C VAL A 33 36.17 4.27 46.53
N PHE A 34 36.05 4.06 47.85
CA PHE A 34 36.13 2.73 48.44
C PHE A 34 34.93 1.85 48.08
N VAL A 35 33.71 2.40 48.10
CA VAL A 35 32.48 1.65 47.79
C VAL A 35 32.40 1.28 46.30
N ILE A 36 32.83 2.16 45.39
CA ILE A 36 32.86 1.87 43.95
C ILE A 36 33.86 0.75 43.63
N VAL A 37 35.07 0.82 44.18
CA VAL A 37 36.09 -0.22 43.95
C VAL A 37 35.65 -1.56 44.57
N LEU A 38 35.04 -1.53 45.76
CA LEU A 38 34.55 -2.73 46.43
C LEU A 38 33.37 -3.39 45.70
N THR A 39 32.43 -2.61 45.16
CA THR A 39 31.27 -3.16 44.40
C THR A 39 31.68 -3.75 43.05
N VAL A 40 32.68 -3.16 42.38
CA VAL A 40 33.27 -3.72 41.16
C VAL A 40 34.04 -5.01 41.46
N LEU A 41 34.85 -5.04 42.54
CA LEU A 41 35.62 -6.24 42.91
C LEU A 41 34.75 -7.41 43.39
N LEU A 42 33.58 -7.13 43.98
CA LEU A 42 32.66 -8.16 44.48
C LEU A 42 31.61 -8.61 43.45
N GLY A 43 31.61 -8.05 42.23
CA GLY A 43 30.65 -8.42 41.17
C GLY A 43 29.18 -8.08 41.50
N LEU A 44 28.93 -7.18 42.46
CA LEU A 44 27.60 -6.86 42.96
C LEU A 44 26.95 -5.76 42.10
N ARG A 45 26.65 -6.09 40.85
CA ARG A 45 26.14 -5.15 39.83
C ARG A 45 24.80 -4.49 40.23
N SER A 46 23.96 -5.15 41.02
CA SER A 46 22.68 -4.57 41.47
C SER A 46 22.86 -3.43 42.49
N ILE A 47 23.89 -3.49 43.34
CA ILE A 47 24.18 -2.45 44.34
C ILE A 47 24.74 -1.20 43.66
N TYR A 48 25.59 -1.38 42.63
CA TYR A 48 26.09 -0.27 41.82
C TYR A 48 24.95 0.52 41.15
N ASN A 49 23.98 -0.18 40.56
CA ASN A 49 22.81 0.47 39.94
C ASN A 49 21.91 1.15 40.99
N SER A 50 21.84 0.61 42.21
CA SER A 50 21.10 1.22 43.33
C SER A 50 21.70 2.56 43.79
N PHE A 51 23.03 2.68 43.81
CA PHE A 51 23.75 3.91 44.16
C PHE A 51 23.75 4.95 43.03
N ALA A 52 23.78 4.51 41.76
CA ALA A 52 23.62 5.40 40.62
C ALA A 52 22.22 6.05 40.62
N ALA A 53 21.17 5.31 40.99
CA ALA A 53 19.79 5.80 41.03
C ALA A 53 19.46 6.74 42.22
N THR A 54 20.31 6.81 43.25
CA THR A 54 20.02 7.59 44.48
C THR A 54 20.91 8.81 44.69
N SER A 55 21.74 9.19 43.71
CA SER A 55 22.76 10.26 43.87
C SER A 55 22.36 11.65 43.34
N SER A 56 21.06 11.95 43.23
CA SER A 56 20.55 13.28 42.85
C SER A 56 19.64 13.92 43.91
N THR A 57 20.13 14.13 45.13
CA THR A 57 19.53 15.09 46.05
C THR A 57 20.62 15.95 46.68
N SER A 58 20.93 17.05 46.03
CA SER A 58 21.67 18.18 46.59
C SER A 58 20.64 19.25 46.92
N ILE A 59 20.35 19.38 48.22
CA ILE A 59 19.50 20.41 48.79
C ILE A 59 20.30 21.72 48.77
N ASP A 60 20.02 22.59 47.82
CA ASP A 60 20.18 24.03 47.99
C ASP A 60 18.78 24.63 48.02
N ASN A 61 18.37 25.02 49.22
CA ASN A 61 17.11 25.72 49.47
C ASN A 61 17.25 27.13 48.89
N ASN A 62 16.66 27.39 47.72
CA ASN A 62 15.99 28.65 47.32
C ASN A 62 15.78 28.67 45.78
N ASP A 63 14.76 27.94 45.31
CA ASP A 63 13.98 28.07 44.05
C ASP A 63 13.49 26.67 43.63
N LEU A 64 12.59 26.11 44.44
CA LEU A 64 12.22 24.69 44.41
C LEU A 64 10.95 24.47 43.57
N ASP A 65 11.07 24.60 42.25
CA ASP A 65 10.27 23.77 41.35
C ASP A 65 10.90 22.37 41.42
N ILE A 66 10.48 21.59 42.42
CA ILE A 66 10.95 20.22 42.62
C ILE A 66 10.56 19.48 41.34
N GLN A 67 11.53 19.26 40.45
CA GLN A 67 11.52 18.13 39.54
C GLN A 67 11.40 16.90 40.43
N THR A 68 10.16 16.51 40.70
CA THR A 68 9.84 15.18 41.18
C THR A 68 10.55 14.26 40.21
N VAL A 69 11.54 13.51 40.70
CA VAL A 69 12.09 12.38 39.95
C VAL A 69 10.87 11.63 39.45
N ASP A 70 10.62 11.65 38.15
CA ASP A 70 9.42 11.08 37.55
C ASP A 70 9.48 9.57 37.81
N THR A 71 8.95 9.16 38.95
CA THR A 71 8.81 7.77 39.33
C THR A 71 7.64 7.23 38.54
N TYR A 72 7.94 6.63 37.40
CA TYR A 72 6.96 5.86 36.65
C TYR A 72 6.87 4.44 37.20
N ASP A 73 5.73 3.78 36.97
CA ASP A 73 5.52 2.39 37.40
C ASP A 73 6.08 1.43 36.34
N GLU A 74 7.25 0.85 36.61
CA GLU A 74 7.89 -0.13 35.72
C GLU A 74 6.97 -1.32 35.42
N ASN A 75 6.10 -1.72 36.35
CA ASN A 75 5.19 -2.86 36.11
C ASN A 75 4.14 -2.52 35.06
N GLN A 76 3.65 -1.28 35.03
CA GLN A 76 2.69 -0.81 34.02
C GLN A 76 3.31 -0.79 32.63
N LEU A 77 4.55 -0.29 32.51
CA LEU A 77 5.29 -0.30 31.24
C LEU A 77 5.55 -1.73 30.77
N GLN A 78 5.95 -2.62 31.69
CA GLN A 78 6.18 -4.02 31.40
C GLN A 78 4.90 -4.75 30.99
N GLU A 79 3.74 -4.45 31.61
CA GLU A 79 2.45 -5.05 31.22
C GLU A 79 2.07 -4.66 29.79
N VAL A 80 2.25 -3.39 29.41
CA VAL A 80 2.01 -2.93 28.02
C VAL A 80 2.95 -3.63 27.04
N ALA A 81 4.25 -3.69 27.34
CA ALA A 81 5.22 -4.35 26.47
C ALA A 81 4.93 -5.84 26.30
N THR A 82 4.57 -6.53 27.37
CA THR A 82 4.17 -7.95 27.33
C THR A 82 2.90 -8.16 26.50
N LEU A 83 1.89 -7.31 26.64
CA LEU A 83 0.66 -7.42 25.84
C LEU A 83 0.89 -7.14 24.36
N MET A 84 1.75 -6.17 24.02
CA MET A 84 2.17 -5.95 22.63
C MET A 84 2.93 -7.17 22.08
N GLU A 85 3.79 -7.81 22.89
CA GLU A 85 4.50 -9.03 22.49
C GLU A 85 3.54 -10.19 22.25
N GLU A 86 2.53 -10.36 23.11
CA GLU A 86 1.49 -11.36 22.94
C GLU A 86 0.73 -11.17 21.62
N ILE A 87 0.35 -9.92 21.30
CA ILE A 87 -0.32 -9.57 20.04
C ILE A 87 0.59 -9.92 18.85
N TYR A 88 1.84 -9.45 18.82
CA TYR A 88 2.77 -9.75 17.73
C TYR A 88 3.07 -11.25 17.61
N THR A 89 3.13 -11.96 18.73
CA THR A 89 3.27 -13.42 18.72
C THR A 89 2.06 -14.10 18.09
N ILE A 90 0.84 -13.59 18.30
CA ILE A 90 -0.37 -14.07 17.61
C ILE A 90 -0.29 -13.79 16.11
N LEU A 91 0.14 -12.58 15.71
CA LEU A 91 0.38 -12.25 14.31
C LEU A 91 1.39 -13.22 13.69
N ALA A 92 2.46 -13.56 14.40
CA ALA A 92 3.44 -14.52 13.91
C ALA A 92 2.92 -15.96 13.84
N LYS A 93 2.16 -16.39 14.86
CA LYS A 93 1.57 -17.74 14.89
C LYS A 93 0.49 -17.94 13.81
N THR A 94 -0.25 -16.89 13.46
CA THR A 94 -1.17 -16.91 12.30
C THR A 94 -0.41 -16.86 10.98
N SER A 95 0.92 -16.74 11.00
CA SER A 95 1.80 -16.52 9.87
C SER A 95 1.71 -15.11 9.26
N PHE A 96 0.87 -14.20 9.75
CA PHE A 96 0.75 -12.84 9.20
C PHE A 96 2.11 -12.11 9.11
N ILE A 97 2.97 -12.27 10.13
CA ILE A 97 4.38 -11.87 10.08
C ILE A 97 5.29 -13.07 10.35
N PRO A 98 6.57 -13.06 9.92
CA PRO A 98 7.54 -14.08 10.28
C PRO A 98 7.86 -14.06 11.78
N HIS A 99 8.07 -15.23 12.39
CA HIS A 99 8.42 -15.32 13.82
C HIS A 99 9.73 -14.61 14.18
N ASP A 100 10.69 -14.61 13.26
CA ASP A 100 12.01 -13.97 13.40
C ASP A 100 12.00 -12.47 13.07
N SER A 101 10.87 -11.94 12.61
CA SER A 101 10.67 -10.49 12.46
C SER A 101 10.44 -9.78 13.80
N ILE A 102 10.05 -10.52 14.86
CA ILE A 102 9.83 -9.94 16.19
C ILE A 102 11.16 -9.76 16.91
N GLU A 103 11.54 -8.51 17.10
CA GLU A 103 12.71 -8.09 17.84
C GLU A 103 12.31 -7.72 19.26
N ARG A 104 12.72 -8.55 20.23
CA ARG A 104 12.36 -8.36 21.65
C ARG A 104 13.35 -7.44 22.35
N GLY A 105 12.85 -6.59 23.24
CA GLY A 105 13.66 -5.70 24.06
C GLY A 105 14.46 -6.41 25.16
N PRO A 106 15.28 -5.66 25.93
CA PRO A 106 15.46 -4.22 25.82
C PRO A 106 16.35 -3.81 24.63
N HIS A 107 16.01 -2.69 24.02
CA HIS A 107 16.69 -2.08 22.89
C HIS A 107 17.53 -0.87 23.31
N GLN A 108 18.56 -0.55 22.51
CA GLN A 108 19.30 0.70 22.67
C GLN A 108 18.66 1.75 21.76
N ILE A 109 18.04 2.76 22.35
CA ILE A 109 17.43 3.87 21.62
C ILE A 109 18.38 5.07 21.65
N ASN A 110 18.66 5.66 20.49
CA ASN A 110 19.55 6.82 20.40
C ASN A 110 18.83 8.10 20.85
N THR A 111 18.78 8.32 22.16
CA THR A 111 18.08 9.48 22.75
C THR A 111 18.70 10.82 22.37
N THR A 112 19.97 10.85 21.95
CA THR A 112 20.65 12.08 21.52
C THR A 112 20.21 12.57 20.14
N ALA A 113 19.59 11.70 19.34
CA ALA A 113 19.05 12.05 18.03
C ALA A 113 17.61 12.60 18.12
N SER A 114 16.92 12.44 19.25
CA SER A 114 15.54 12.90 19.42
C SER A 114 15.49 14.43 19.45
N PRO A 115 14.72 15.08 18.55
CA PRO A 115 14.55 16.54 18.56
C PRO A 115 13.69 17.02 19.73
N CYS A 116 12.92 16.14 20.36
CA CYS A 116 12.06 16.47 21.50
C CYS A 116 12.56 15.90 22.84
N LYS A 117 12.15 16.56 23.92
CA LYS A 117 12.37 16.09 25.29
C LYS A 117 11.31 15.05 25.64
N LEU A 118 11.67 13.77 25.58
CA LEU A 118 10.83 12.66 26.03
C LEU A 118 11.01 12.44 27.55
N ASP A 119 9.96 11.96 28.21
CA ASP A 119 10.01 11.62 29.63
C ASP A 119 10.78 10.30 29.85
N ALA A 120 11.30 10.09 31.06
CA ALA A 120 12.00 8.85 31.39
C ALA A 120 11.12 7.60 31.22
N ALA A 121 9.81 7.73 31.49
CA ALA A 121 8.84 6.65 31.29
C ALA A 121 8.63 6.31 29.81
N ASP A 122 8.59 7.33 28.96
CA ASP A 122 8.40 7.17 27.51
C ASP A 122 9.61 6.45 26.91
N PHE A 123 10.81 6.93 27.23
CA PHE A 123 12.06 6.27 26.84
C PHE A 123 12.12 4.84 27.36
N ARG A 124 11.78 4.62 28.63
CA ARG A 124 11.81 3.28 29.21
C ARG A 124 10.90 2.33 28.47
N LEU A 125 9.69 2.77 28.11
CA LEU A 125 8.76 1.97 27.32
C LEU A 125 9.33 1.66 25.93
N MET A 126 9.87 2.66 25.23
CA MET A 126 10.52 2.47 23.91
C MET A 126 11.71 1.50 23.98
N GLU A 127 12.43 1.41 25.10
CA GLU A 127 13.48 0.40 25.24
C GLU A 127 12.90 -1.02 25.31
N ILE A 128 11.78 -1.23 26.02
CA ILE A 128 11.28 -2.58 26.33
C ILE A 128 10.20 -3.09 25.37
N LEU A 129 9.60 -2.22 24.55
CA LEU A 129 8.62 -2.64 23.55
C LEU A 129 9.22 -3.65 22.57
N PRO A 130 8.46 -4.69 22.18
CA PRO A 130 8.84 -5.52 21.04
C PRO A 130 8.64 -4.72 19.75
N TYR A 131 9.54 -4.90 18.79
CA TYR A 131 9.44 -4.31 17.45
C TYR A 131 9.27 -5.37 16.38
N VAL A 132 8.69 -4.99 15.24
CA VAL A 132 8.61 -5.83 14.04
C VAL A 132 9.56 -5.28 13.00
N ASN A 133 10.48 -6.12 12.56
CA ASN A 133 11.37 -5.79 11.46
C ASN A 133 10.61 -5.87 10.14
N THR A 134 10.10 -4.73 9.68
CA THR A 134 9.22 -4.68 8.52
C THR A 134 9.90 -5.17 7.23
N SER A 135 11.22 -4.98 7.10
CA SER A 135 12.02 -5.47 5.96
C SER A 135 11.96 -7.00 5.79
N LEU A 136 11.71 -7.73 6.87
CA LEU A 136 11.53 -9.19 6.85
C LEU A 136 10.07 -9.59 6.67
N SER A 137 9.14 -8.81 7.23
CA SER A 137 7.72 -9.17 7.24
C SER A 137 7.02 -9.00 5.90
N GLY A 138 7.51 -8.12 5.03
CA GLY A 138 6.82 -7.74 3.79
C GLY A 138 5.51 -6.97 4.03
N HIS A 139 5.19 -6.65 5.29
CA HIS A 139 3.97 -5.97 5.70
C HIS A 139 4.32 -4.82 6.65
N ASP A 140 4.00 -3.59 6.25
CA ASP A 140 4.19 -2.43 7.13
C ASP A 140 2.97 -2.19 8.04
N PHE A 141 1.78 -2.67 7.66
CA PHE A 141 0.49 -2.35 8.30
C PHE A 141 -0.14 -3.56 8.98
N TRP A 142 -0.85 -3.37 10.11
CA TRP A 142 -1.50 -4.50 10.81
C TRP A 142 -2.78 -4.16 11.59
N LEU A 143 -3.01 -2.91 11.99
CA LEU A 143 -4.17 -2.54 12.81
C LEU A 143 -4.89 -1.34 12.21
N TRP A 144 -5.90 -1.64 11.40
CA TRP A 144 -6.66 -0.75 10.52
C TRP A 144 -5.78 0.29 9.84
N GLY A 145 -4.84 -0.17 9.01
CA GLY A 145 -3.89 0.68 8.28
C GLY A 145 -2.82 1.35 9.14
N GLY A 146 -2.80 1.13 10.46
CA GLY A 146 -1.69 1.53 11.34
C GLY A 146 -0.45 0.70 11.07
N SER A 147 0.70 1.36 10.90
CA SER A 147 1.98 0.71 10.65
C SER A 147 2.71 0.29 11.94
N PHE A 148 3.57 -0.72 11.82
CA PHE A 148 4.50 -1.09 12.87
C PHE A 148 5.49 0.05 13.11
N ILE A 149 5.63 0.47 14.37
CA ILE A 149 6.57 1.50 14.79
C ILE A 149 7.83 0.86 15.38
N ASP A 150 9.01 1.39 15.06
CA ASP A 150 10.32 0.92 15.55
C ASP A 150 11.23 2.09 15.93
N PHE A 151 11.20 2.48 17.22
CA PHE A 151 11.94 3.64 17.73
C PHE A 151 13.47 3.50 17.70
N ARG A 152 14.01 2.37 17.24
CA ARG A 152 15.44 2.24 16.93
C ARG A 152 15.81 2.98 15.64
N LYS A 153 14.82 3.26 14.79
CA LYS A 153 14.96 4.05 13.56
C LYS A 153 14.73 5.52 13.86
N ASP A 154 15.59 6.39 13.32
CA ASP A 154 15.51 7.84 13.54
C ASP A 154 14.16 8.43 13.08
N ARG A 155 13.61 7.92 11.97
CA ARG A 155 12.29 8.32 11.46
C ARG A 155 11.20 8.13 12.52
N ASP A 156 11.10 6.94 13.09
CA ASP A 156 10.02 6.57 14.00
C ASP A 156 10.22 7.25 15.36
N LEU A 157 11.47 7.47 15.76
CA LEU A 157 11.80 8.31 16.91
C LEU A 157 11.37 9.78 16.70
N ASN A 158 11.49 10.31 15.49
CA ASN A 158 10.97 11.64 15.15
C ASN A 158 9.44 11.66 15.14
N VAL A 159 8.77 10.59 14.68
CA VAL A 159 7.30 10.43 14.79
C VAL A 159 6.86 10.46 16.26
N ALA A 160 7.66 9.95 17.19
CA ALA A 160 7.38 10.03 18.63
C ALA A 160 7.25 11.49 19.11
N CYS A 161 8.04 12.38 18.50
CA CYS A 161 8.04 13.80 18.80
C CYS A 161 6.92 14.55 18.08
N ASP A 162 6.65 14.19 16.83
CA ASP A 162 5.61 14.80 16.01
C ASP A 162 4.86 13.74 15.19
N ALA A 163 3.76 13.25 15.76
CA ALA A 163 2.89 12.26 15.14
C ALA A 163 2.27 12.69 13.79
N GLY A 164 2.34 13.99 13.48
CA GLY A 164 1.73 14.61 12.32
C GLY A 164 2.74 15.18 11.33
N TRP A 165 4.06 15.12 11.58
CA TRP A 165 5.10 15.75 10.74
C TRP A 165 4.67 17.13 10.20
N VAL A 166 4.04 17.94 11.06
CA VAL A 166 3.48 19.21 10.62
C VAL A 166 4.60 20.23 10.70
N GLU A 167 5.30 20.36 9.57
CA GLU A 167 6.67 20.90 9.47
C GLU A 167 6.97 22.22 10.19
N ASP A 168 6.03 23.07 10.60
CA ASP A 168 6.43 24.39 11.11
C ASP A 168 5.69 25.03 12.30
N ASP A 169 4.61 24.49 12.87
CA ASP A 169 3.96 25.18 14.03
C ASP A 169 3.07 24.32 14.95
N PHE A 170 2.93 23.02 14.70
CA PHE A 170 1.95 22.18 15.42
C PHE A 170 2.55 21.10 16.33
N ALA A 171 3.86 21.19 16.62
CA ALA A 171 4.57 20.35 17.60
C ALA A 171 3.97 20.38 19.03
N TYR A 172 2.99 21.26 19.29
CA TYR A 172 2.34 21.44 20.60
C TYR A 172 1.29 20.39 20.97
N VAL A 173 0.93 19.45 20.09
CA VAL A 173 -0.15 18.48 20.41
C VAL A 173 0.35 17.20 21.08
N MET A 174 1.66 16.96 21.10
CA MET A 174 2.25 15.87 21.86
C MET A 174 2.70 16.37 23.23
N ARG A 175 2.01 15.88 24.26
CA ARG A 175 2.41 16.11 25.65
C ARG A 175 3.48 15.08 26.01
N PRO A 176 4.55 15.48 26.72
CA PRO A 176 5.43 14.51 27.38
C PRO A 176 4.57 13.52 28.18
N GLY A 177 4.93 12.23 28.16
CA GLY A 177 4.16 11.14 28.74
C GLY A 177 3.26 10.40 27.76
N ILE A 178 3.39 10.59 26.44
CA ILE A 178 2.59 9.89 25.41
C ILE A 178 3.52 9.19 24.42
N VAL A 179 3.35 7.88 24.26
CA VAL A 179 4.11 7.03 23.32
C VAL A 179 3.17 6.47 22.25
N HIS A 180 3.62 6.48 21.00
CA HIS A 180 2.91 5.82 19.90
C HIS A 180 3.17 4.32 19.91
N LEU A 181 2.12 3.52 19.76
CA LEU A 181 2.21 2.08 19.60
C LEU A 181 1.98 1.64 18.14
N THR A 182 1.44 2.53 17.31
CA THR A 182 1.39 2.39 15.84
C THR A 182 1.72 3.74 15.19
N GLU A 183 2.35 3.70 14.02
CA GLU A 183 2.52 4.86 13.15
C GLU A 183 1.31 4.97 12.19
N GLY A 184 0.98 6.17 11.73
CA GLY A 184 0.01 6.32 10.63
C GLY A 184 0.75 6.38 9.32
N GLY A 185 0.39 5.52 8.36
CA GLY A 185 0.97 5.53 7.02
C GLY A 185 0.84 6.90 6.36
N TRP A 186 1.97 7.51 5.99
CA TRP A 186 2.03 8.83 5.34
C TRP A 186 2.33 8.76 3.85
N GLU A 187 2.88 7.65 3.37
CA GLU A 187 3.59 7.65 2.08
C GLU A 187 2.67 7.69 0.86
N ASP A 188 1.40 7.33 1.00
CA ASP A 188 0.41 7.47 -0.07
C ASP A 188 -0.84 8.20 0.44
N ARG A 189 -1.04 9.42 -0.05
CA ARG A 189 -2.13 10.37 0.33
C ARG A 189 -3.56 9.87 0.05
N ASP A 190 -3.71 8.62 -0.34
CA ASP A 190 -4.97 7.98 -0.74
C ASP A 190 -5.41 6.88 0.26
N HIS A 191 -4.74 6.74 1.42
CA HIS A 191 -4.98 5.66 2.37
C HIS A 191 -6.01 6.03 3.44
N TYR A 192 -7.29 5.99 3.04
CA TYR A 192 -8.41 6.63 3.71
C TYR A 192 -8.67 6.32 5.20
N ARG A 193 -7.98 5.36 5.86
CA ARG A 193 -8.28 4.95 7.25
C ARG A 193 -7.05 4.33 7.93
N THR A 194 -6.34 5.10 8.77
CA THR A 194 -5.21 4.57 9.56
C THR A 194 -5.46 4.74 11.06
N TRP A 195 -5.43 3.66 11.83
CA TRP A 195 -5.54 3.75 13.29
C TRP A 195 -4.18 4.04 13.93
N LYS A 196 -4.14 5.11 14.71
CA LYS A 196 -3.01 5.49 15.56
C LYS A 196 -3.32 5.12 17.00
N LEU A 197 -2.50 4.27 17.60
CA LEU A 197 -2.57 3.92 19.01
C LEU A 197 -1.58 4.79 19.78
N GLN A 198 -2.07 5.49 20.80
CA GLN A 198 -1.23 6.28 21.69
C GLN A 198 -1.45 5.87 23.13
N TYR A 199 -0.36 5.60 23.83
CA TYR A 199 -0.33 5.21 25.23
C TYR A 199 0.17 6.37 26.10
N ASP A 200 -0.60 6.74 27.13
CA ASP A 200 -0.21 7.73 28.14
C ASP A 200 0.48 7.00 29.31
N THR A 201 1.80 7.17 29.42
CA THR A 201 2.64 6.50 30.44
C THR A 201 2.33 6.97 31.86
N ARG A 202 1.67 8.13 32.02
CA ARG A 202 1.34 8.70 33.33
C ARG A 202 -0.03 8.22 33.83
N LYS A 203 -0.95 7.93 32.91
CA LYS A 203 -2.31 7.49 33.23
C LYS A 203 -2.55 6.00 33.04
N HIS A 204 -1.62 5.30 32.39
CA HIS A 204 -1.78 3.90 32.00
C HIS A 204 -3.00 3.66 31.10
N MET A 205 -3.20 4.56 30.14
CA MET A 205 -4.36 4.51 29.23
C MET A 205 -3.93 4.59 27.77
N ILE A 206 -4.73 3.99 26.88
CA ILE A 206 -4.58 4.09 25.42
C ILE A 206 -5.72 4.92 24.84
N ARG A 207 -5.41 5.71 23.80
CA ARG A 207 -6.41 6.33 22.91
C ARG A 207 -6.21 5.84 21.48
N VAL A 208 -7.33 5.70 20.75
CA VAL A 208 -7.41 5.19 19.36
C VAL A 208 -8.24 6.12 18.50
N TYR A 209 -7.88 6.16 17.21
CA TYR A 209 -7.75 7.43 16.55
C TYR A 209 -7.47 7.25 15.07
N GLU A 210 -8.38 7.72 14.22
CA GLU A 210 -8.15 7.79 12.78
C GLU A 210 -7.19 8.92 12.44
N GLY A 211 -6.10 8.57 11.75
CA GLY A 211 -5.00 9.46 11.40
C GLY A 211 -5.35 10.49 10.35
N GLU A 212 -6.31 10.19 9.46
CA GLU A 212 -6.75 11.11 8.40
C GLU A 212 -7.72 12.18 8.90
N GLU A 213 -8.63 11.89 9.84
CA GLU A 213 -9.51 12.91 10.43
C GLU A 213 -8.72 14.09 11.03
N TRP A 214 -7.49 13.80 11.45
CA TRP A 214 -6.55 14.80 11.95
C TRP A 214 -6.11 15.82 10.90
N TRP A 215 -6.06 15.46 9.61
CA TRP A 215 -5.41 16.30 8.60
C TRP A 215 -6.30 17.44 8.06
N PRO A 216 -7.54 17.20 7.58
CA PRO A 216 -8.42 18.26 7.08
C PRO A 216 -8.79 19.27 8.16
N TYR A 217 -8.97 18.81 9.41
CA TYR A 217 -9.34 19.68 10.52
C TYR A 217 -8.31 20.78 10.78
N TYR A 218 -7.02 20.48 10.60
CA TYR A 218 -5.94 21.45 10.82
C TYR A 218 -5.55 22.23 9.57
N ARG A 219 -5.52 21.61 8.38
CA ARG A 219 -5.25 22.32 7.11
C ARG A 219 -6.31 23.38 6.80
N HIS A 220 -7.57 23.18 7.24
CA HIS A 220 -8.63 24.18 7.08
C HIS A 220 -8.40 25.45 7.91
N TYR A 221 -7.58 25.37 8.97
CA TYR A 221 -7.26 26.51 9.83
C TYR A 221 -5.97 27.25 9.41
N SER A 222 -5.04 26.60 8.72
CA SER A 222 -3.73 27.20 8.44
C SER A 222 -3.63 27.95 7.11
N GLU A 223 -4.30 27.52 6.01
CA GLU A 223 -3.86 28.01 4.69
C GLU A 223 -4.90 28.44 3.64
N PHE A 224 -6.19 28.05 3.65
CA PHE A 224 -7.04 28.35 2.49
C PHE A 224 -8.49 28.80 2.78
N SER A 225 -8.72 30.08 2.46
CA SER A 225 -9.95 30.73 2.00
C SER A 225 -11.26 30.39 2.74
N PRO A 226 -11.84 31.32 3.53
CA PRO A 226 -13.11 31.13 4.27
C PRO A 226 -14.36 30.89 3.39
N ASN A 227 -14.21 30.71 2.07
CA ASN A 227 -15.30 30.68 1.10
C ASN A 227 -15.39 29.39 0.26
N LEU A 228 -14.55 28.37 0.49
CA LEU A 228 -14.76 27.07 -0.16
C LEU A 228 -15.73 26.24 0.69
N PRO A 229 -16.90 25.83 0.15
CA PRO A 229 -17.82 24.97 0.88
C PRO A 229 -17.13 23.65 1.21
N TYR A 230 -17.25 23.25 2.47
CA TYR A 230 -16.79 21.96 2.99
C TYR A 230 -17.43 20.83 2.17
N VAL A 231 -16.69 20.30 1.19
CA VAL A 231 -17.10 19.08 0.49
C VAL A 231 -16.60 17.93 1.35
N SER A 232 -17.49 17.44 2.22
CA SER A 232 -17.26 16.20 2.98
C SER A 232 -17.15 15.05 1.99
N TYR A 233 -15.92 14.59 1.71
CA TYR A 233 -15.68 13.37 0.94
C TYR A 233 -15.72 12.10 1.79
N GLY A 234 -16.03 12.19 3.09
CA GLY A 234 -16.12 11.04 3.98
C GLY A 234 -17.54 10.44 3.98
N ARG A 235 -17.68 9.20 3.50
CA ARG A 235 -18.75 8.31 3.99
C ARG A 235 -18.50 8.12 5.49
N GLU A 236 -19.36 8.68 6.33
CA GLU A 236 -19.34 8.48 7.78
C GLU A 236 -19.50 6.99 8.09
N HIS A 237 -18.41 6.32 8.45
CA HIS A 237 -18.50 5.05 9.17
C HIS A 237 -18.38 5.40 10.65
N ASP A 238 -19.40 5.03 11.43
CA ASP A 238 -19.39 5.27 12.86
C ASP A 238 -18.40 4.30 13.51
N LEU A 239 -17.37 4.81 14.20
CA LEU A 239 -16.48 3.98 15.02
C LEU A 239 -17.27 3.18 16.07
N ASN A 240 -18.48 3.63 16.43
CA ASN A 240 -19.40 2.91 17.30
C ASN A 240 -19.92 1.58 16.71
N ASP A 241 -19.88 1.39 15.39
CA ASP A 241 -20.27 0.13 14.76
C ASP A 241 -19.20 -0.97 14.94
N MET A 242 -18.03 -0.64 15.49
CA MET A 242 -16.99 -1.64 15.77
C MET A 242 -17.19 -2.31 17.14
N PRO A 243 -17.30 -3.66 17.19
CA PRO A 243 -17.59 -4.40 18.42
C PRO A 243 -16.62 -4.16 19.58
N ILE A 244 -15.38 -3.71 19.31
CA ILE A 244 -14.38 -3.43 20.36
C ILE A 244 -14.76 -2.26 21.26
N PHE A 245 -15.53 -1.29 20.73
CA PHE A 245 -16.06 -0.15 21.46
C PHE A 245 -17.49 -0.40 21.98
N GLY A 246 -18.23 -1.33 21.35
CA GLY A 246 -19.66 -1.58 21.59
C GLY A 246 -20.04 -2.63 22.63
N GLY A 247 -19.15 -3.05 23.55
CA GLY A 247 -19.53 -3.97 24.63
C GLY A 247 -20.56 -3.34 25.57
N GLU A 248 -21.57 -4.12 26.02
CA GLU A 248 -22.69 -3.76 26.91
C GLU A 248 -22.30 -3.25 28.33
N ASN A 249 -21.26 -2.43 28.45
CA ASN A 249 -21.13 -1.49 29.55
C ASN A 249 -21.81 -0.19 29.13
N THR A 250 -23.10 -0.10 29.47
CA THR A 250 -23.95 1.09 29.42
C THR A 250 -23.52 2.21 30.39
N THR A 251 -22.21 2.46 30.52
CA THR A 251 -21.67 3.65 31.20
C THR A 251 -21.15 4.71 30.22
N GLY A 252 -21.39 4.55 28.92
CA GLY A 252 -20.93 5.52 27.92
C GLY A 252 -21.68 5.47 26.60
N GLN A 253 -23.00 5.30 26.62
CA GLN A 253 -23.82 5.67 25.46
C GLN A 253 -23.89 7.21 25.44
N LEU A 254 -22.78 7.85 25.09
CA LEU A 254 -22.69 9.30 24.99
C LEU A 254 -22.92 9.68 23.54
N SER A 255 -24.01 10.40 23.31
CA SER A 255 -24.12 11.34 22.20
C SER A 255 -23.02 12.38 22.34
N VAL A 256 -21.80 12.04 21.91
CA VAL A 256 -20.67 12.97 21.96
C VAL A 256 -20.86 13.99 20.84
N ASN A 257 -20.94 15.25 21.23
CA ASN A 257 -20.87 16.38 20.32
C ASN A 257 -19.53 16.30 19.58
N ARG A 258 -19.54 16.00 18.26
CA ARG A 258 -18.32 15.91 17.41
C ARG A 258 -17.46 17.19 17.43
N HIS A 259 -17.96 18.29 18.02
CA HIS A 259 -17.22 19.53 18.22
C HIS A 259 -16.59 19.72 19.61
N SER A 260 -16.88 18.87 20.62
CA SER A 260 -16.16 18.94 21.90
C SER A 260 -14.83 18.21 21.77
N ARG A 261 -13.70 18.89 21.98
CA ARG A 261 -12.31 18.37 21.90
C ARG A 261 -12.00 17.09 22.73
N ASP A 262 -13.01 16.49 23.36
CA ASP A 262 -13.00 15.32 24.22
C ASP A 262 -13.21 13.98 23.48
N TRP A 263 -13.36 13.96 22.14
CA TRP A 263 -13.79 12.79 21.34
C TRP A 263 -12.79 11.65 21.16
N ARG A 264 -11.82 11.44 22.07
CA ARG A 264 -11.14 10.15 22.18
C ARG A 264 -11.00 9.75 23.63
N GLU A 265 -11.95 8.92 24.04
CA GLU A 265 -11.97 8.33 25.36
C GLU A 265 -10.67 7.55 25.58
N TRP A 266 -9.91 7.98 26.57
CA TRP A 266 -8.80 7.19 27.08
C TRP A 266 -9.39 5.94 27.71
N THR A 267 -8.94 4.78 27.26
CA THR A 267 -9.32 3.48 27.80
C THR A 267 -8.15 2.91 28.58
N ASP A 268 -8.43 2.16 29.65
CA ASP A 268 -7.40 1.38 30.36
C ASP A 268 -6.55 0.56 29.38
N ALA A 269 -5.24 0.79 29.39
CA ALA A 269 -4.34 0.27 28.36
C ALA A 269 -4.29 -1.27 28.34
N PRO A 270 -4.15 -1.97 29.49
CA PRO A 270 -4.18 -3.42 29.50
C PRO A 270 -5.51 -3.98 29.01
N THR A 271 -6.65 -3.39 29.42
CA THR A 271 -7.97 -3.84 28.97
C THR A 271 -8.09 -3.73 27.46
N PHE A 272 -7.66 -2.61 26.87
CA PHE A 272 -7.74 -2.40 25.42
C PHE A 272 -6.84 -3.38 24.65
N LEU A 273 -5.59 -3.55 25.05
CA LEU A 273 -4.66 -4.49 24.38
C LEU A 273 -5.11 -5.95 24.55
N LYS A 274 -5.65 -6.34 25.71
CA LYS A 274 -6.26 -7.66 25.91
C LYS A 274 -7.44 -7.88 24.96
N ARG A 275 -8.27 -6.86 24.70
CA ARG A 275 -9.35 -6.96 23.69
C ARG A 275 -8.82 -7.21 22.29
N ILE A 276 -7.74 -6.53 21.87
CA ILE A 276 -7.11 -6.78 20.55
C ILE A 276 -6.62 -8.22 20.48
N ARG A 277 -5.86 -8.66 21.49
CA ARG A 277 -5.34 -10.03 21.60
C ARG A 277 -6.47 -11.06 21.52
N ASP A 278 -7.52 -10.87 22.31
CA ASP A 278 -8.65 -11.78 22.39
C ASP A 278 -9.49 -11.76 21.10
N ALA A 279 -9.56 -10.63 20.38
CA ALA A 279 -10.22 -10.53 19.08
C ALA A 279 -9.52 -11.38 18.01
N TYR A 280 -8.18 -11.40 17.97
CA TYR A 280 -7.45 -12.30 17.06
C TYR A 280 -7.52 -13.77 17.49
N LEU A 281 -7.43 -14.06 18.79
CA LEU A 281 -7.56 -15.44 19.30
C LEU A 281 -8.96 -16.01 19.02
N SER A 282 -10.01 -15.22 19.20
CA SER A 282 -11.40 -15.62 18.92
C SER A 282 -11.75 -15.60 17.43
N ARG A 283 -10.88 -15.04 16.57
CA ARG A 283 -11.11 -14.77 15.14
C ARG A 283 -12.23 -13.77 14.88
N ALA A 284 -12.56 -12.96 15.87
CA ALA A 284 -13.41 -11.79 15.65
C ALA A 284 -12.76 -10.85 14.64
N TRP A 285 -11.43 -10.79 14.65
CA TRP A 285 -10.60 -10.11 13.66
C TRP A 285 -9.61 -11.07 13.01
N SER A 286 -9.21 -10.75 11.79
CA SER A 286 -8.05 -11.35 11.15
C SER A 286 -6.97 -10.30 10.89
N PRO A 287 -5.68 -10.63 11.03
CA PRO A 287 -4.60 -9.69 10.74
C PRO A 287 -4.63 -9.09 9.34
N TRP A 288 -5.07 -9.87 8.34
CA TRP A 288 -5.20 -9.40 6.96
C TRP A 288 -6.30 -8.35 6.79
N GLU A 289 -7.46 -8.58 7.40
CA GLU A 289 -8.56 -7.60 7.43
C GLU A 289 -8.14 -6.32 8.13
N THR A 290 -7.48 -6.43 9.29
CA THR A 290 -7.02 -5.25 10.02
C THR A 290 -5.80 -4.62 9.37
N SER A 291 -5.04 -5.30 8.51
CA SER A 291 -3.92 -4.67 7.80
C SER A 291 -4.35 -3.75 6.66
N GLU A 292 -5.61 -3.81 6.22
CA GLU A 292 -6.07 -3.16 4.99
C GLU A 292 -5.78 -1.65 4.98
N THR A 293 -5.00 -1.23 3.99
CA THR A 293 -5.15 0.07 3.35
C THR A 293 -6.30 -0.07 2.37
N MET A 294 -7.36 0.74 2.51
CA MET A 294 -8.56 0.67 1.66
C MET A 294 -8.31 1.01 0.17
N ASP A 295 -7.06 1.10 -0.30
CA ASP A 295 -6.78 1.38 -1.70
C ASP A 295 -7.06 0.13 -2.56
N SER A 296 -8.17 0.19 -3.29
CA SER A 296 -8.57 -0.76 -4.35
C SER A 296 -7.46 -1.18 -5.31
N ARG A 297 -6.40 -0.37 -5.46
CA ARG A 297 -5.24 -0.68 -6.30
C ARG A 297 -4.32 -1.76 -5.70
N HIS A 298 -4.30 -1.91 -4.38
CA HIS A 298 -3.50 -2.91 -3.66
C HIS A 298 -4.34 -4.07 -3.09
N GLN A 299 -5.67 -3.99 -3.19
CA GLN A 299 -6.62 -5.01 -2.72
C GLN A 299 -6.54 -6.38 -3.41
N GLN A 300 -5.75 -6.54 -4.48
CA GLN A 300 -5.76 -7.78 -5.27
C GLN A 300 -5.41 -9.04 -4.46
N ASN A 301 -4.83 -8.89 -3.27
CA ASN A 301 -4.36 -10.00 -2.44
C ASN A 301 -5.06 -10.12 -1.07
N VAL A 302 -6.06 -9.30 -0.74
CA VAL A 302 -6.77 -9.43 0.55
C VAL A 302 -8.05 -10.23 0.37
N LEU A 303 -8.19 -11.30 1.15
CA LEU A 303 -9.40 -12.11 1.16
C LEU A 303 -10.47 -11.46 2.06
N PRO A 304 -11.76 -11.49 1.65
CA PRO A 304 -12.86 -11.13 2.52
C PRO A 304 -12.77 -11.77 3.90
N SER A 305 -13.12 -11.02 4.95
CA SER A 305 -12.95 -11.45 6.35
C SER A 305 -13.64 -12.78 6.68
N ASN A 306 -14.81 -13.03 6.08
CA ASN A 306 -15.51 -14.31 6.22
C ASN A 306 -14.73 -15.49 5.62
N ILE A 307 -14.01 -15.28 4.52
CA ILE A 307 -13.15 -16.30 3.91
C ILE A 307 -11.92 -16.53 4.78
N THR A 308 -11.22 -15.47 5.19
CA THR A 308 -10.03 -15.58 6.05
C THR A 308 -10.34 -16.27 7.38
N SER A 309 -11.47 -15.92 8.03
CA SER A 309 -11.90 -16.55 9.28
C SER A 309 -12.24 -18.04 9.09
N ALA A 310 -12.90 -18.40 7.97
CA ALA A 310 -13.18 -19.79 7.64
C ALA A 310 -11.89 -20.59 7.40
N LEU A 311 -10.88 -20.00 6.76
CA LEU A 311 -9.57 -20.62 6.54
C LEU A 311 -8.80 -20.83 7.84
N LEU A 312 -8.80 -19.84 8.76
CA LEU A 312 -8.19 -19.97 10.08
C LEU A 312 -8.80 -21.13 10.86
N LEU A 313 -10.14 -21.24 10.88
CA LEU A 313 -10.85 -22.35 11.52
C LEU A 313 -10.52 -23.69 10.86
N LYS A 314 -10.58 -23.77 9.52
CA LYS A 314 -10.29 -24.98 8.75
C LYS A 314 -8.90 -25.54 9.08
N ASN A 315 -7.94 -24.64 9.33
CA ASN A 315 -6.55 -24.97 9.58
C ASN A 315 -6.19 -25.05 11.09
N GLY A 316 -7.19 -25.11 11.97
CA GLY A 316 -6.97 -25.44 13.39
C GLY A 316 -6.64 -24.27 14.32
N TRP A 317 -6.80 -23.02 13.89
CA TRP A 317 -6.59 -21.85 14.76
C TRP A 317 -7.64 -21.77 15.89
N PRO A 318 -7.27 -21.48 17.15
CA PRO A 318 -5.92 -21.11 17.62
C PRO A 318 -5.04 -22.26 18.16
N ASP A 319 -5.57 -23.48 18.27
CA ASP A 319 -4.94 -24.55 19.06
C ASP A 319 -3.97 -25.43 18.26
N GLN A 320 -4.42 -25.99 17.14
CA GLN A 320 -3.68 -26.95 16.31
C GLN A 320 -3.41 -26.36 14.92
N PHE A 321 -2.90 -25.13 14.90
CA PHE A 321 -2.78 -24.36 13.66
C PHE A 321 -1.71 -24.95 12.72
N ASP A 322 -2.15 -25.42 11.56
CA ASP A 322 -1.27 -25.87 10.48
C ASP A 322 -0.93 -24.68 9.58
N VAL A 323 0.25 -24.09 9.83
CA VAL A 323 0.72 -22.90 9.11
C VAL A 323 0.89 -23.17 7.61
N ASP A 324 1.44 -24.34 7.25
CA ASP A 324 1.74 -24.66 5.86
C ASP A 324 0.45 -24.91 5.07
N GLN A 325 -0.49 -25.65 5.64
CA GLN A 325 -1.79 -25.86 5.02
C GLN A 325 -2.62 -24.57 4.96
N PHE A 326 -2.57 -23.73 6.00
CA PHE A 326 -3.24 -22.42 5.99
C PHE A 326 -2.69 -21.53 4.87
N ARG A 327 -1.37 -21.39 4.75
CA ARG A 327 -0.76 -20.55 3.72
C ARG A 327 -1.04 -21.08 2.31
N SER A 328 -1.00 -22.39 2.12
CA SER A 328 -1.44 -23.03 0.87
C SER A 328 -2.90 -22.69 0.55
N ASP A 329 -3.83 -22.92 1.50
CA ASP A 329 -5.25 -22.63 1.32
C ASP A 329 -5.54 -21.14 1.08
N PHE A 330 -4.80 -20.26 1.75
CA PHE A 330 -4.91 -18.81 1.60
C PHE A 330 -4.49 -18.39 0.18
N ILE A 331 -3.34 -18.90 -0.31
CA ILE A 331 -2.90 -18.69 -1.69
C ILE A 331 -3.95 -19.21 -2.68
N ARG A 332 -4.48 -20.42 -2.47
CA ARG A 332 -5.55 -20.97 -3.31
C ARG A 332 -6.78 -20.08 -3.34
N ALA A 333 -7.23 -19.59 -2.19
CA ALA A 333 -8.38 -18.70 -2.11
C ALA A 333 -8.14 -17.35 -2.81
N GLN A 334 -6.92 -16.78 -2.79
CA GLN A 334 -6.58 -15.58 -3.57
C GLN A 334 -6.62 -15.82 -5.09
N HIS A 335 -6.39 -17.08 -5.49
CA HIS A 335 -6.40 -17.49 -6.88
C HIS A 335 -7.74 -18.07 -7.34
N LYS A 336 -8.68 -18.29 -6.43
CA LYS A 336 -10.06 -18.66 -6.76
C LYS A 336 -10.75 -17.43 -7.35
N PRO A 337 -11.21 -17.45 -8.61
CA PRO A 337 -11.90 -16.31 -9.17
C PRO A 337 -13.27 -16.14 -8.51
N SER A 338 -13.93 -14.99 -8.73
CA SER A 338 -15.33 -14.84 -8.36
C SER A 338 -16.20 -15.83 -9.13
N GLY A 339 -17.48 -15.99 -8.76
CA GLY A 339 -18.44 -16.78 -9.56
C GLY A 339 -18.62 -16.28 -11.01
N ARG A 340 -18.11 -15.09 -11.34
CA ARG A 340 -18.04 -14.56 -12.71
C ARG A 340 -16.73 -14.87 -13.42
N GLY A 341 -15.79 -15.58 -12.78
CA GLY A 341 -14.52 -15.95 -13.39
C GLY A 341 -13.69 -14.72 -13.76
N TRP A 342 -13.02 -14.80 -14.91
CA TRP A 342 -12.27 -13.69 -15.51
C TRP A 342 -13.16 -12.63 -16.15
N ALA A 343 -14.45 -12.95 -16.38
CA ALA A 343 -15.39 -11.96 -16.88
C ALA A 343 -15.78 -10.91 -15.82
N GLU A 344 -15.44 -11.09 -14.53
CA GLU A 344 -15.76 -10.12 -13.47
C GLU A 344 -15.28 -8.70 -13.82
N GLY A 345 -14.08 -8.57 -14.40
CA GLY A 345 -13.55 -7.28 -14.85
C GLY A 345 -14.46 -6.64 -15.90
N ALA A 346 -14.87 -7.41 -16.91
CA ALA A 346 -15.76 -6.93 -17.95
C ALA A 346 -17.19 -6.67 -17.44
N PHE A 347 -17.72 -7.47 -16.50
CA PHE A 347 -18.99 -7.18 -15.82
C PHE A 347 -18.93 -5.88 -15.04
N ARG A 348 -17.83 -5.66 -14.31
CA ARG A 348 -17.58 -4.42 -13.58
C ARG A 348 -17.56 -3.25 -14.55
N GLU A 349 -16.82 -3.35 -15.63
CA GLU A 349 -16.74 -2.28 -16.65
C GLU A 349 -18.10 -2.02 -17.33
N ILE A 350 -18.88 -3.07 -17.64
CA ILE A 350 -20.25 -2.94 -18.18
C ILE A 350 -21.18 -2.26 -17.16
N LYS A 351 -21.10 -2.66 -15.90
CA LYS A 351 -21.91 -2.12 -14.82
C LYS A 351 -21.54 -0.67 -14.54
N ASP A 352 -20.25 -0.37 -14.39
CA ASP A 352 -19.73 0.97 -14.16
C ASP A 352 -20.12 1.90 -15.31
N HIS A 353 -20.08 1.42 -16.56
CA HIS A 353 -20.61 2.18 -17.70
C HIS A 353 -22.12 2.44 -17.63
N LYS A 354 -22.91 1.46 -17.16
CA LYS A 354 -24.36 1.60 -17.03
C LYS A 354 -24.73 2.58 -15.91
N ASP A 355 -24.03 2.51 -14.78
CA ASP A 355 -24.33 3.29 -13.58
C ASP A 355 -23.67 4.68 -13.64
N ASN A 356 -22.51 4.80 -14.29
CA ASN A 356 -21.79 6.05 -14.52
C ASN A 356 -21.19 6.08 -15.95
N PRO A 357 -21.98 6.45 -16.97
CA PRO A 357 -21.52 6.50 -18.36
C PRO A 357 -20.36 7.49 -18.60
N ASP A 358 -20.09 8.38 -17.65
CA ASP A 358 -18.99 9.34 -17.68
C ASP A 358 -17.66 8.78 -17.10
N ASP A 359 -17.66 7.60 -16.47
CA ASP A 359 -16.46 7.01 -15.81
C ASP A 359 -15.61 6.10 -16.70
N LEU A 360 -16.03 5.77 -17.93
CA LEU A 360 -15.16 5.03 -18.86
C LEU A 360 -14.03 5.93 -19.33
N PHE A 361 -12.91 5.91 -18.61
CA PHE A 361 -11.77 6.79 -18.82
C PHE A 361 -11.29 6.85 -20.28
N ASN A 362 -11.51 5.80 -21.09
CA ASN A 362 -11.16 5.79 -22.51
C ASN A 362 -12.29 6.26 -23.44
N ILE A 363 -13.49 5.66 -23.38
CA ILE A 363 -14.61 6.03 -24.26
C ILE A 363 -15.14 7.43 -23.94
N TYR A 364 -15.32 7.75 -22.65
CA TYR A 364 -15.80 9.06 -22.22
C TYR A 364 -14.81 10.18 -22.57
N TYR A 365 -13.52 10.02 -22.24
CA TYR A 365 -12.52 11.02 -22.63
C TYR A 365 -12.38 11.10 -24.16
N GLY A 366 -12.48 9.96 -24.85
CA GLY A 366 -12.53 9.92 -26.32
C GLY A 366 -13.68 10.77 -26.86
N LYS A 367 -14.91 10.58 -26.35
CA LYS A 367 -16.09 11.38 -26.72
C LYS A 367 -15.94 12.85 -26.34
N ARG A 368 -15.43 13.16 -25.15
CA ARG A 368 -15.22 14.53 -24.68
C ARG A 368 -14.19 15.26 -25.56
N LYS A 369 -13.08 14.60 -25.87
CA LYS A 369 -12.03 15.13 -26.75
C LYS A 369 -12.53 15.21 -28.20
N LEU A 370 -13.39 14.29 -28.63
CA LEU A 370 -14.06 14.36 -29.93
C LEU A 370 -14.98 15.58 -30.03
N ARG A 371 -15.82 15.84 -29.01
CA ARG A 371 -16.65 17.06 -28.94
C ARG A 371 -15.80 18.32 -29.06
N HIS A 372 -14.66 18.36 -28.37
CA HIS A 372 -13.71 19.47 -28.48
C HIS A 372 -13.23 19.67 -29.92
N TYR A 373 -12.80 18.61 -30.62
CA TYR A 373 -12.40 18.69 -32.03
C TYR A 373 -13.54 18.97 -33.01
N GLU A 374 -14.79 18.66 -32.65
CA GLU A 374 -15.97 18.93 -33.48
C GLU A 374 -16.51 20.36 -33.30
N ASP A 375 -16.31 20.96 -32.12
CA ASP A 375 -16.78 22.30 -31.79
C ASP A 375 -15.74 23.39 -32.10
N GLU A 376 -14.44 23.10 -31.93
CA GLU A 376 -13.37 24.06 -32.22
C GLU A 376 -13.36 24.58 -33.67
N PRO A 377 -13.58 23.76 -34.72
CA PRO A 377 -13.75 24.25 -36.09
C PRO A 377 -14.88 25.26 -36.25
N LYS A 378 -16.02 25.06 -35.59
CA LYS A 378 -17.17 25.98 -35.64
C LYS A 378 -16.83 27.32 -35.01
N ASP A 379 -16.07 27.29 -33.90
CA ASP A 379 -15.58 28.49 -33.23
C ASP A 379 -14.53 29.23 -34.07
N LEU A 380 -13.63 28.52 -34.75
CA LEU A 380 -12.61 29.11 -35.64
C LEU A 380 -13.22 29.74 -36.88
N GLU A 381 -14.21 29.10 -37.50
CA GLU A 381 -15.02 29.68 -38.58
C GLU A 381 -15.72 30.96 -38.12
N THR A 382 -16.32 30.95 -36.92
CA THR A 382 -17.00 32.11 -36.34
C THR A 382 -16.04 33.28 -36.08
N ARG A 383 -14.74 33.00 -35.83
CA ARG A 383 -13.71 34.01 -35.53
C ARG A 383 -12.92 34.47 -36.76
N ASN A 384 -13.23 33.99 -37.98
CA ASN A 384 -12.42 34.24 -39.19
C ASN A 384 -10.93 33.88 -39.02
N LEU A 385 -10.61 32.96 -38.10
CA LEU A 385 -9.24 32.47 -37.88
C LEU A 385 -9.02 31.28 -38.81
N THR A 386 -8.93 31.56 -40.11
CA THR A 386 -8.66 30.57 -41.17
C THR A 386 -7.17 30.23 -41.25
N ASP A 387 -6.56 29.88 -40.12
CA ASP A 387 -5.35 29.06 -40.15
C ASP A 387 -5.78 27.70 -40.76
N GLY A 388 -5.59 27.59 -42.08
CA GLY A 388 -5.95 26.40 -42.84
C GLY A 388 -5.37 25.12 -42.23
N PRO A 389 -4.04 25.03 -41.98
CA PRO A 389 -3.43 23.83 -41.40
C PRO A 389 -4.07 23.37 -40.08
N SER A 390 -4.35 24.27 -39.14
CA SER A 390 -4.93 23.89 -37.84
C SER A 390 -6.38 23.41 -37.95
N LEU A 391 -7.20 24.06 -38.78
CA LEU A 391 -8.58 23.63 -39.04
C LEU A 391 -8.61 22.20 -39.62
N TRP A 392 -7.77 21.96 -40.64
CA TRP A 392 -7.68 20.68 -41.32
C TRP A 392 -7.12 19.57 -40.43
N ARG A 393 -6.14 19.90 -39.58
CA ARG A 393 -5.59 19.01 -38.56
C ARG A 393 -6.65 18.57 -37.55
N ASN A 394 -7.47 19.50 -37.07
CA ASN A 394 -8.57 19.20 -36.16
C ASN A 394 -9.64 18.32 -36.80
N MET A 395 -9.97 18.54 -38.08
CA MET A 395 -10.90 17.67 -38.81
C MET A 395 -10.35 16.24 -38.97
N LEU A 396 -9.05 16.08 -39.26
CA LEU A 396 -8.42 14.76 -39.36
C LEU A 396 -8.39 14.06 -38.01
N PHE A 397 -7.95 14.73 -36.94
CA PHE A 397 -7.90 14.16 -35.59
C PHE A 397 -9.30 13.85 -35.05
N GLY A 398 -10.28 14.72 -35.26
CA GLY A 398 -11.68 14.46 -34.95
C GLY A 398 -12.19 13.22 -35.69
N GLY A 399 -11.91 13.09 -36.98
CA GLY A 399 -12.27 11.90 -37.76
C GLY A 399 -11.63 10.61 -37.23
N SER A 400 -10.33 10.63 -36.94
CA SER A 400 -9.60 9.48 -36.38
C SER A 400 -10.14 9.09 -35.00
N LEU A 401 -10.32 10.08 -34.12
CA LEU A 401 -10.85 9.87 -32.78
C LEU A 401 -12.29 9.34 -32.82
N ARG A 402 -13.13 9.82 -33.75
CA ARG A 402 -14.49 9.28 -33.96
C ARG A 402 -14.46 7.80 -34.32
N ARG A 403 -13.56 7.37 -35.20
CA ARG A 403 -13.39 5.96 -35.56
C ARG A 403 -12.92 5.13 -34.36
N LYS A 404 -11.95 5.65 -33.61
CA LYS A 404 -11.46 4.98 -32.39
C LYS A 404 -12.57 4.80 -31.36
N VAL A 405 -13.33 5.87 -31.06
CA VAL A 405 -14.48 5.81 -30.15
C VAL A 405 -15.53 4.82 -30.68
N GLY A 406 -15.85 4.87 -31.98
CA GLY A 406 -16.82 3.96 -32.57
C GLY A 406 -16.38 2.49 -32.53
N ARG A 407 -15.09 2.19 -32.71
CA ARG A 407 -14.54 0.84 -32.51
C ARG A 407 -14.70 0.40 -31.07
N GLN A 408 -14.24 1.21 -30.11
CA GLN A 408 -14.37 0.90 -28.69
C GLN A 408 -15.83 0.69 -28.25
N GLU A 409 -16.77 1.46 -28.80
CA GLU A 409 -18.20 1.25 -28.58
C GLU A 409 -18.70 -0.07 -29.19
N SER A 410 -18.24 -0.41 -30.40
CA SER A 410 -18.56 -1.69 -31.04
C SER A 410 -18.00 -2.86 -30.22
N ASP A 411 -16.73 -2.80 -29.86
CA ASP A 411 -16.03 -3.82 -29.07
C ASP A 411 -16.72 -3.98 -27.71
N PHE A 412 -17.19 -2.89 -27.11
CA PHE A 412 -17.97 -2.93 -25.89
C PHE A 412 -19.32 -3.63 -26.04
N GLU A 413 -20.05 -3.35 -27.11
CA GLU A 413 -21.34 -4.01 -27.37
C GLU A 413 -21.16 -5.48 -27.73
N ASP A 414 -20.11 -5.83 -28.47
CA ASP A 414 -19.74 -7.22 -28.74
C ASP A 414 -19.34 -7.93 -27.44
N ALA A 415 -18.60 -7.26 -26.56
CA ALA A 415 -18.24 -7.74 -25.24
C ALA A 415 -19.47 -8.04 -24.37
N LYS A 416 -20.45 -7.13 -24.34
CA LYS A 416 -21.73 -7.34 -23.66
C LYS A 416 -22.47 -8.55 -24.19
N GLN A 417 -22.59 -8.68 -25.51
CA GLN A 417 -23.28 -9.80 -26.13
C GLN A 417 -22.58 -11.13 -25.83
N LEU A 418 -21.25 -11.13 -25.87
CA LEU A 418 -20.44 -12.30 -25.56
C LEU A 418 -20.59 -12.72 -24.10
N ILE A 419 -20.55 -11.77 -23.17
CA ILE A 419 -20.80 -12.04 -21.75
C ILE A 419 -22.21 -12.56 -21.52
N GLN A 420 -23.23 -11.94 -22.13
CA GLN A 420 -24.61 -12.41 -22.02
C GLN A 420 -24.76 -13.84 -22.54
N ARG A 421 -24.00 -14.21 -23.58
CA ARG A 421 -23.99 -15.55 -24.16
C ARG A 421 -23.26 -16.56 -23.28
N LEU A 422 -22.11 -16.20 -22.73
CA LEU A 422 -21.26 -17.10 -21.93
C LEU A 422 -21.71 -17.20 -20.46
N CYS A 423 -22.41 -16.19 -19.95
CA CYS A 423 -22.75 -16.03 -18.55
C CYS A 423 -24.27 -15.86 -18.38
N SER A 424 -25.03 -16.92 -18.66
CA SER A 424 -26.48 -16.89 -18.44
C SER A 424 -26.79 -16.66 -16.96
N ASN A 425 -27.66 -15.70 -16.65
CA ASN A 425 -28.02 -15.30 -15.28
C ASN A 425 -26.84 -14.74 -14.46
N ASP A 426 -25.91 -14.04 -15.10
CA ASP A 426 -24.71 -13.45 -14.47
C ASP A 426 -23.76 -14.47 -13.82
N VAL A 427 -23.90 -15.76 -14.15
CA VAL A 427 -23.00 -16.84 -13.71
C VAL A 427 -22.22 -17.33 -14.91
N CYS A 428 -20.92 -17.01 -14.95
CA CYS A 428 -20.02 -17.45 -16.03
C CYS A 428 -19.38 -18.79 -15.75
N VAL A 429 -19.13 -19.06 -14.47
CA VAL A 429 -18.44 -20.25 -14.01
C VAL A 429 -19.30 -20.87 -12.92
N GLN A 430 -19.69 -22.13 -13.12
CA GLN A 430 -20.39 -22.87 -12.08
C GLN A 430 -19.46 -23.07 -10.87
N GLU A 431 -20.01 -23.05 -9.65
CA GLU A 431 -19.21 -23.16 -8.42
C GLU A 431 -18.32 -24.41 -8.43
N GLU A 432 -18.83 -25.52 -8.96
CA GLU A 432 -18.09 -26.78 -9.12
C GLU A 432 -16.92 -26.70 -10.12
N ASP A 433 -16.99 -25.83 -11.12
CA ASP A 433 -15.93 -25.62 -12.11
C ASP A 433 -14.86 -24.62 -11.61
N LEU A 434 -15.09 -23.87 -10.52
CA LEU A 434 -14.14 -22.87 -10.01
C LEU A 434 -12.77 -23.47 -9.68
N ILE A 435 -12.70 -24.76 -9.34
CA ILE A 435 -11.43 -25.45 -9.09
C ILE A 435 -10.52 -25.48 -10.32
N LEU A 436 -11.11 -25.59 -11.53
CA LEU A 436 -10.35 -25.59 -12.78
C LEU A 436 -9.70 -24.22 -13.02
N TRP A 437 -10.42 -23.15 -12.69
CA TRP A 437 -9.94 -21.79 -12.86
C TRP A 437 -8.92 -21.40 -11.78
N GLU A 438 -9.15 -21.82 -10.53
CA GLU A 438 -8.15 -21.71 -9.46
C GLU A 438 -6.84 -22.36 -9.89
N PHE A 439 -6.89 -23.59 -10.39
CA PHE A 439 -5.72 -24.31 -10.87
C PHE A 439 -5.00 -23.56 -11.99
N ARG A 440 -5.73 -23.01 -12.96
CA ARG A 440 -5.13 -22.25 -14.07
C ARG A 440 -4.44 -20.98 -13.62
N LYS A 441 -5.08 -20.22 -12.73
CA LYS A 441 -4.47 -19.00 -12.18
C LYS A 441 -3.21 -19.36 -11.39
N LEU A 442 -3.25 -20.40 -10.57
CA LEU A 442 -2.07 -20.90 -9.84
C LEU A 442 -0.98 -21.45 -10.77
N GLU A 443 -1.33 -22.12 -11.86
CA GLU A 443 -0.38 -22.63 -12.85
C GLU A 443 0.43 -21.49 -13.49
N ASN A 444 -0.24 -20.37 -13.80
CA ASN A 444 0.41 -19.17 -14.31
C ASN A 444 1.31 -18.53 -13.24
N THR A 445 0.79 -18.29 -12.03
CA THR A 445 1.57 -17.71 -10.92
C THR A 445 2.78 -18.57 -10.55
N TYR A 446 2.60 -19.89 -10.49
CA TYR A 446 3.67 -20.84 -10.20
C TYR A 446 4.72 -20.84 -11.30
N THR A 447 4.32 -20.91 -12.57
CA THR A 447 5.25 -20.83 -13.72
C THR A 447 6.06 -19.54 -13.70
N LYS A 448 5.41 -18.39 -13.42
CA LYS A 448 6.09 -17.11 -13.26
C LYS A 448 7.12 -17.14 -12.14
N ALA A 449 6.74 -17.64 -10.96
CA ALA A 449 7.66 -17.76 -9.82
C ALA A 449 8.85 -18.71 -10.09
N GLN A 450 8.72 -19.67 -11.01
CA GLN A 450 9.86 -20.50 -11.45
C GLN A 450 10.84 -19.75 -12.37
N LEU A 451 10.38 -18.72 -13.09
CA LEU A 451 11.21 -17.87 -13.95
C LEU A 451 11.87 -16.72 -13.19
N GLU A 452 11.35 -16.37 -12.01
CA GLU A 452 11.93 -15.34 -11.16
C GLU A 452 13.35 -15.71 -10.69
N PRO A 453 14.27 -14.73 -10.55
CA PRO A 453 15.59 -14.97 -9.98
C PRO A 453 15.47 -15.72 -8.65
N ASN A 454 16.46 -16.54 -8.30
CA ASN A 454 16.40 -17.22 -7.01
C ASN A 454 16.31 -16.22 -5.84
N ALA A 455 15.82 -16.69 -4.69
CA ALA A 455 15.65 -15.87 -3.49
C ALA A 455 16.92 -15.09 -3.11
N THR A 456 18.11 -15.68 -3.32
CA THR A 456 19.40 -15.04 -3.09
C THR A 456 19.56 -13.76 -3.90
N ILE A 457 19.39 -13.82 -5.23
CA ILE A 457 19.55 -12.67 -6.12
C ILE A 457 18.52 -11.57 -5.75
N MET A 458 17.27 -11.96 -5.51
CA MET A 458 16.21 -11.00 -5.13
C MET A 458 16.53 -10.26 -3.83
N CYS A 459 17.09 -10.95 -2.84
CA CYS A 459 17.46 -10.35 -1.56
C CYS A 459 18.78 -9.56 -1.62
N GLU A 460 19.76 -9.99 -2.41
CA GLU A 460 21.03 -9.26 -2.61
C GLU A 460 20.81 -7.90 -3.27
N GLN A 461 19.85 -7.82 -4.22
CA GLN A 461 19.46 -6.57 -4.88
C GLN A 461 18.86 -5.52 -3.92
N ARG A 462 18.43 -5.92 -2.72
CA ARG A 462 17.91 -5.02 -1.68
C ARG A 462 19.00 -4.42 -0.78
N GLU A 463 20.27 -4.75 -1.03
CA GLU A 463 21.43 -4.24 -0.28
C GLU A 463 21.32 -4.45 1.26
N LEU A 464 20.70 -5.56 1.67
CA LEU A 464 20.46 -5.87 3.07
C LEU A 464 21.75 -6.22 3.81
N HIS A 465 21.80 -5.89 5.11
CA HIS A 465 22.85 -6.39 6.01
C HIS A 465 22.91 -7.94 5.98
N PRO A 466 24.09 -8.59 6.10
CA PRO A 466 24.21 -10.05 5.96
C PRO A 466 23.23 -10.88 6.80
N ASP A 467 22.95 -10.45 8.04
CA ASP A 467 21.98 -11.13 8.90
C ASP A 467 20.55 -11.07 8.34
N LEU A 468 20.16 -9.93 7.77
CA LEU A 468 18.84 -9.73 7.14
C LEU A 468 18.76 -10.43 5.79
N LEU A 469 19.87 -10.53 5.05
CA LEU A 469 19.95 -11.27 3.80
C LEU A 469 19.57 -12.74 4.01
N SER A 470 20.13 -13.39 5.03
CA SER A 470 19.83 -14.80 5.32
C SER A 470 18.34 -15.05 5.64
N ARG A 471 17.72 -14.13 6.39
CA ARG A 471 16.30 -14.20 6.76
C ARG A 471 15.40 -13.92 5.56
N CYS A 472 15.73 -12.92 4.74
CA CYS A 472 15.03 -12.64 3.48
C CYS A 472 15.04 -13.86 2.55
N ILE A 473 16.19 -14.52 2.39
CA ILE A 473 16.31 -15.73 1.56
C ILE A 473 15.43 -16.85 2.12
N SER A 474 15.46 -17.06 3.44
CA SER A 474 14.62 -18.08 4.09
C SER A 474 13.13 -17.82 3.88
N GLN A 475 12.69 -16.56 4.02
CA GLN A 475 11.31 -16.16 3.86
C GLN A 475 10.82 -16.36 2.42
N LEU A 476 11.57 -15.90 1.41
CA LEU A 476 11.21 -16.10 0.00
C LEU A 476 11.17 -17.58 -0.40
N ASN A 477 12.07 -18.40 0.15
CA ASN A 477 12.03 -19.85 -0.07
C ASN A 477 10.76 -20.49 0.55
N LEU A 478 10.35 -20.02 1.73
CA LEU A 478 9.15 -20.50 2.40
C LEU A 478 7.88 -20.11 1.63
N GLU A 479 7.81 -18.89 1.10
CA GLU A 479 6.71 -18.44 0.23
C GLU A 479 6.62 -19.27 -1.06
N ARG A 480 7.76 -19.56 -1.70
CA ARG A 480 7.81 -20.45 -2.87
C ARG A 480 7.36 -21.86 -2.53
N TYR A 481 7.71 -22.37 -1.36
CA TYR A 481 7.24 -23.66 -0.88
C TYR A 481 5.72 -23.68 -0.73
N TRP A 482 5.11 -22.66 -0.10
CA TRP A 482 3.65 -22.57 0.04
C TRP A 482 2.94 -22.42 -1.31
N LEU A 483 3.48 -21.63 -2.25
CA LEU A 483 2.95 -21.51 -3.60
C LEU A 483 3.02 -22.86 -4.35
N GLN A 484 4.12 -23.60 -4.21
CA GLN A 484 4.27 -24.94 -4.78
C GLN A 484 3.24 -25.91 -4.20
N LEU A 485 3.02 -25.87 -2.88
CA LEU A 485 2.03 -26.70 -2.20
C LEU A 485 0.60 -26.38 -2.70
N ALA A 486 0.25 -25.09 -2.77
CA ALA A 486 -1.02 -24.61 -3.31
C ALA A 486 -1.27 -25.09 -4.73
N TYR A 487 -0.27 -24.94 -5.61
CA TYR A 487 -0.31 -25.41 -6.99
C TYR A 487 -0.53 -26.93 -7.06
N GLN A 488 0.23 -27.71 -6.30
CA GLN A 488 0.11 -29.18 -6.31
C GLN A 488 -1.26 -29.66 -5.84
N GLN A 489 -1.81 -29.04 -4.78
CA GLN A 489 -3.14 -29.36 -4.26
C GLN A 489 -4.24 -28.99 -5.26
N SER A 490 -4.21 -27.76 -5.77
CA SER A 490 -5.19 -27.30 -6.76
C SER A 490 -5.13 -28.13 -8.05
N ARG A 491 -3.93 -28.51 -8.48
CA ARG A 491 -3.72 -29.45 -9.59
C ARG A 491 -4.39 -30.79 -9.32
N ALA A 492 -4.10 -31.43 -8.19
CA ALA A 492 -4.68 -32.72 -7.85
C ALA A 492 -6.22 -32.67 -7.85
N ASP A 493 -6.80 -31.63 -7.26
CA ASP A 493 -8.24 -31.40 -7.21
C ASP A 493 -8.85 -31.18 -8.61
N ALA A 494 -8.19 -30.39 -9.47
CA ALA A 494 -8.63 -30.16 -10.85
C ALA A 494 -8.60 -31.44 -11.71
N TYR A 495 -7.55 -32.28 -11.57
CA TYR A 495 -7.49 -33.57 -12.26
C TYR A 495 -8.56 -34.55 -11.74
N ALA A 496 -8.79 -34.59 -10.43
CA ALA A 496 -9.86 -35.41 -9.85
C ALA A 496 -11.24 -34.98 -10.35
N TYR A 497 -11.50 -33.67 -10.40
CA TYR A 497 -12.73 -33.11 -10.95
C TYR A 497 -12.93 -33.47 -12.42
N CYS A 498 -11.89 -33.33 -13.25
CA CYS A 498 -11.95 -33.72 -14.66
C CYS A 498 -12.23 -35.21 -14.85
N ALA A 499 -11.56 -36.07 -14.07
CA ALA A 499 -11.78 -37.52 -14.11
C ALA A 499 -13.22 -37.90 -13.72
N GLN A 500 -13.78 -37.25 -12.70
CA GLN A 500 -15.16 -37.49 -12.25
C GLN A 500 -16.20 -37.05 -13.30
N ASN A 501 -15.91 -36.00 -14.06
CA ASN A 501 -16.85 -35.41 -15.03
C ASN A 501 -16.56 -35.81 -16.49
N ASN A 502 -15.63 -36.75 -16.73
CA ASN A 502 -15.18 -37.14 -18.07
C ASN A 502 -14.75 -35.93 -18.93
N LYS A 503 -14.10 -34.94 -18.28
CA LYS A 503 -13.49 -33.76 -18.91
C LYS A 503 -11.98 -33.96 -18.99
N HIS A 504 -11.31 -33.21 -19.85
CA HIS A 504 -9.85 -33.17 -19.94
C HIS A 504 -9.34 -31.75 -19.75
N LEU A 505 -8.31 -31.58 -18.93
CA LEU A 505 -7.57 -30.33 -18.85
C LEU A 505 -6.80 -30.15 -20.17
N LEU A 506 -6.98 -29.00 -20.79
CA LEU A 506 -6.15 -28.62 -21.93
C LEU A 506 -4.69 -28.39 -21.47
N PRO A 507 -3.69 -28.52 -22.34
CA PRO A 507 -2.36 -28.05 -21.98
C PRO A 507 -2.40 -26.57 -21.62
N PRO A 508 -1.54 -26.07 -20.70
CA PRO A 508 -1.36 -24.65 -20.51
C PRO A 508 -1.01 -24.00 -21.85
N ALA A 509 -1.42 -22.75 -22.05
CA ALA A 509 -0.96 -21.97 -23.19
C ALA A 509 0.57 -21.97 -23.16
N SER A 510 1.20 -22.48 -24.22
CA SER A 510 2.65 -22.45 -24.27
C SER A 510 3.10 -20.98 -24.35
N PHE A 511 4.28 -20.71 -23.83
CA PHE A 511 4.86 -19.37 -23.90
C PHE A 511 4.97 -18.87 -25.35
N GLU A 512 5.26 -19.77 -26.29
CA GLU A 512 5.26 -19.50 -27.73
C GLU A 512 3.86 -19.18 -28.26
N GLY A 513 2.82 -19.81 -27.72
CA GLY A 513 1.42 -19.53 -28.05
C GLY A 513 1.02 -18.11 -27.65
N LEU A 514 1.31 -17.72 -26.40
CA LEU A 514 1.07 -16.37 -25.89
C LEU A 514 1.84 -15.32 -26.70
N ALA A 515 3.13 -15.56 -26.94
CA ALA A 515 3.97 -14.68 -27.73
C ALA A 515 3.45 -14.54 -29.18
N SER A 516 2.99 -15.64 -29.80
CA SER A 516 2.42 -15.61 -31.15
C SER A 516 1.14 -14.79 -31.22
N HIS A 517 0.25 -14.90 -30.22
CA HIS A 517 -0.95 -14.08 -30.11
C HIS A 517 -0.59 -12.59 -30.06
N TRP A 518 0.32 -12.19 -29.18
CA TRP A 518 0.75 -10.79 -29.05
C TRP A 518 1.45 -10.26 -30.29
N ILE A 519 2.30 -11.06 -30.95
CA ILE A 519 2.91 -10.69 -32.23
C ILE A 519 1.83 -10.44 -33.29
N ALA A 520 0.80 -11.29 -33.36
CA ALA A 520 -0.31 -11.10 -34.29
C ALA A 520 -1.07 -9.79 -34.00
N LYS A 521 -1.32 -9.50 -32.73
CA LYS A 521 -1.97 -8.25 -32.26
C LYS A 521 -1.15 -7.00 -32.58
N TYR A 522 0.16 -7.02 -32.34
CA TYR A 522 1.01 -5.88 -32.73
C TYR A 522 1.10 -5.70 -34.25
N LYS A 523 1.08 -6.79 -35.02
CA LYS A 523 1.00 -6.72 -36.49
C LYS A 523 -0.32 -6.13 -36.97
N SER A 524 -1.45 -6.46 -36.33
CA SER A 524 -2.73 -5.84 -36.70
C SER A 524 -2.73 -4.33 -36.40
N TYR A 525 -2.14 -3.89 -35.28
CA TYR A 525 -1.98 -2.46 -35.01
C TYR A 525 -1.14 -1.74 -36.06
N ILE A 526 -0.06 -2.36 -36.55
CA ILE A 526 0.74 -1.79 -37.66
C ILE A 526 -0.10 -1.72 -38.95
N ALA A 527 -0.86 -2.79 -39.25
CA ALA A 527 -1.68 -2.86 -40.46
C ALA A 527 -2.82 -1.83 -40.48
N GLU A 528 -3.35 -1.41 -39.32
CA GLU A 528 -4.34 -0.31 -39.25
C GLU A 528 -3.82 0.98 -39.90
N TYR A 529 -2.51 1.23 -39.88
CA TYR A 529 -1.87 2.38 -40.51
C TYR A 529 -1.71 2.26 -42.04
N ASP A 530 -2.05 1.14 -42.65
CA ASP A 530 -1.98 1.01 -44.11
C ASP A 530 -3.18 1.63 -44.82
N HIS A 531 -4.29 1.84 -44.11
CA HIS A 531 -5.51 2.39 -44.68
C HIS A 531 -5.56 3.92 -44.70
N VAL A 532 -4.83 4.60 -43.81
CA VAL A 532 -4.97 6.05 -43.62
C VAL A 532 -4.56 6.90 -44.83
N PRO A 533 -3.55 6.55 -45.65
CA PRO A 533 -3.29 7.32 -46.87
C PRO A 533 -4.49 7.37 -47.81
N ALA A 534 -5.16 6.23 -48.01
CA ALA A 534 -6.39 6.15 -48.81
C ALA A 534 -7.55 6.91 -48.14
N GLU A 535 -7.63 6.90 -46.81
CA GLU A 535 -8.61 7.70 -46.07
C GLU A 535 -8.35 9.20 -46.22
N LEU A 536 -7.08 9.63 -46.24
CA LEU A 536 -6.67 11.02 -46.40
C LEU A 536 -6.98 11.50 -47.82
N ASP A 537 -6.75 10.67 -48.84
CA ASP A 537 -7.13 10.96 -50.23
C ASP A 537 -8.66 11.09 -50.35
N ALA A 538 -9.43 10.11 -49.84
CA ALA A 538 -10.90 10.16 -49.84
C ALA A 538 -11.45 11.34 -49.01
N TRP A 539 -10.73 11.78 -47.98
CA TRP A 539 -11.06 12.97 -47.22
C TRP A 539 -10.77 14.25 -47.99
N GLN A 540 -9.65 14.32 -48.72
CA GLN A 540 -9.32 15.43 -49.60
C GLN A 540 -10.40 15.62 -50.66
N GLU A 541 -10.79 14.53 -51.33
CA GLU A 541 -11.84 14.55 -52.36
C GLU A 541 -13.18 15.08 -51.82
N ARG A 542 -13.55 14.72 -50.58
CA ARG A 542 -14.81 15.15 -49.95
C ARG A 542 -14.80 16.60 -49.48
N THR A 543 -13.65 17.10 -49.05
CA THR A 543 -13.56 18.41 -48.39
C THR A 543 -12.99 19.52 -49.27
N GLY A 544 -12.32 19.16 -50.37
CA GLY A 544 -11.59 20.13 -51.20
C GLY A 544 -10.35 20.68 -50.50
N ALA A 545 -9.77 19.94 -49.54
CA ALA A 545 -8.56 20.36 -48.84
C ALA A 545 -7.41 20.62 -49.84
N PRO A 546 -6.63 21.71 -49.68
CA PRO A 546 -5.51 22.01 -50.56
C PRO A 546 -4.45 20.90 -50.53
N ASP A 547 -3.79 20.65 -51.65
CA ASP A 547 -2.70 19.66 -51.75
C ASP A 547 -1.61 19.88 -50.71
N SER A 548 -1.26 21.14 -50.43
CA SER A 548 -0.25 21.50 -49.42
C SER A 548 -0.66 21.11 -47.99
N THR A 549 -1.96 21.14 -47.68
CA THR A 549 -2.49 20.65 -46.40
C THR A 549 -2.41 19.14 -46.34
N VAL A 550 -2.82 18.45 -47.42
CA VAL A 550 -2.78 16.98 -47.47
C VAL A 550 -1.35 16.46 -47.40
N GLU A 551 -0.40 17.13 -48.06
CA GLU A 551 1.02 16.81 -47.96
C GLU A 551 1.55 17.01 -46.54
N PHE A 552 1.17 18.11 -45.86
CA PHE A 552 1.52 18.33 -44.46
C PHE A 552 0.96 17.23 -43.54
N LEU A 553 -0.33 16.90 -43.67
CA LEU A 553 -0.98 15.87 -42.87
C LEU A 553 -0.40 14.48 -43.16
N ARG A 554 -0.07 14.19 -44.41
CA ARG A 554 0.61 12.95 -44.81
C ARG A 554 1.98 12.86 -44.13
N LYS A 555 2.74 13.95 -44.07
CA LYS A 555 4.02 13.98 -43.36
C LYS A 555 3.88 13.80 -41.85
N GLU A 556 2.89 14.45 -41.22
CA GLU A 556 2.60 14.22 -39.79
C GLU A 556 2.20 12.77 -39.55
N TYR A 557 1.35 12.23 -40.41
CA TYR A 557 0.90 10.85 -40.37
C TYR A 557 2.04 9.85 -40.56
N ASP A 558 2.87 10.02 -41.58
CA ASP A 558 4.03 9.18 -41.83
C ASP A 558 5.00 9.22 -40.65
N SER A 559 5.11 10.37 -39.98
CA SER A 559 5.89 10.51 -38.75
C SER A 559 5.28 9.73 -37.58
N ALA A 560 3.96 9.79 -37.41
CA ALA A 560 3.23 9.03 -36.39
C ALA A 560 3.29 7.52 -36.66
N LYS A 561 2.98 7.09 -37.90
CA LYS A 561 3.13 5.71 -38.37
C LYS A 561 4.55 5.21 -38.13
N ALA A 562 5.58 5.96 -38.54
CA ALA A 562 6.96 5.55 -38.31
C ALA A 562 7.28 5.44 -36.81
N TRP A 563 6.69 6.25 -35.95
CA TRP A 563 6.86 6.12 -34.50
C TRP A 563 6.15 4.87 -33.95
N ASP A 564 4.86 4.67 -34.26
CA ASP A 564 4.08 3.52 -33.80
C ASP A 564 4.58 2.19 -34.38
N THR A 565 4.94 2.16 -35.66
CA THR A 565 5.55 1.00 -36.30
C THR A 565 6.87 0.66 -35.62
N ARG A 566 7.77 1.63 -35.39
CA ARG A 566 9.02 1.35 -34.65
C ARG A 566 8.77 0.86 -33.23
N LEU A 567 7.77 1.39 -32.54
CA LEU A 567 7.41 0.95 -31.19
C LEU A 567 6.92 -0.52 -31.21
N ASN A 568 5.98 -0.83 -32.10
CA ASN A 568 5.37 -2.17 -32.20
C ASN A 568 6.33 -3.21 -32.80
N GLU A 569 7.12 -2.86 -33.81
CA GLU A 569 8.21 -3.71 -34.33
C GLU A 569 9.27 -3.95 -33.25
N GLY A 570 9.66 -2.91 -32.50
CA GLY A 570 10.58 -3.05 -31.37
C GLY A 570 10.06 -4.03 -30.30
N ARG A 571 8.75 -3.98 -30.00
CA ARG A 571 8.09 -4.95 -29.12
C ARG A 571 8.08 -6.35 -29.72
N ILE A 572 7.73 -6.51 -30.99
CA ILE A 572 7.77 -7.81 -31.69
C ILE A 572 9.18 -8.39 -31.66
N GLU A 573 10.20 -7.59 -31.98
CA GLU A 573 11.60 -7.99 -31.94
C GLU A 573 12.03 -8.39 -30.53
N GLU A 574 11.58 -7.67 -29.49
CA GLU A 574 11.81 -8.06 -28.09
C GLU A 574 11.18 -9.42 -27.78
N ILE A 575 9.93 -9.65 -28.18
CA ILE A 575 9.25 -10.95 -28.00
C ILE A 575 10.04 -12.06 -28.71
N VAL A 576 10.39 -11.87 -29.98
CA VAL A 576 11.13 -12.86 -30.79
C VAL A 576 12.52 -13.13 -30.21
N ARG A 577 13.23 -12.10 -29.75
CA ARG A 577 14.55 -12.23 -29.14
C ARG A 577 14.47 -13.02 -27.83
N SER A 578 13.51 -12.71 -26.96
CA SER A 578 13.28 -13.46 -25.72
C SER A 578 12.90 -14.92 -25.97
N LEU A 579 12.11 -15.21 -27.02
CA LEU A 579 11.79 -16.57 -27.44
C LEU A 579 13.00 -17.36 -27.95
N ALA A 580 13.93 -16.70 -28.65
CA ALA A 580 15.14 -17.34 -29.17
C ALA A 580 16.11 -17.80 -28.06
N GLY A 581 15.85 -17.43 -26.80
CA GLY A 581 16.55 -17.97 -25.63
C GLY A 581 18.01 -17.56 -25.52
N SER A 582 18.45 -16.51 -26.24
CA SER A 582 19.84 -16.04 -26.16
C SER A 582 20.22 -15.50 -24.78
N ASP A 583 19.21 -15.11 -23.98
CA ASP A 583 19.38 -14.28 -22.80
C ASP A 583 18.91 -14.98 -21.49
N GLY A 584 18.56 -16.26 -21.52
CA GLY A 584 18.21 -17.07 -20.34
C GLY A 584 16.82 -16.82 -19.72
N ASP A 585 16.63 -17.24 -18.47
CA ASP A 585 15.34 -17.15 -17.76
C ASP A 585 14.92 -15.70 -17.45
N GLU A 586 15.87 -14.78 -17.30
CA GLU A 586 15.60 -13.36 -17.06
C GLU A 586 14.85 -12.72 -18.25
N ALA A 587 15.27 -13.00 -19.49
CA ALA A 587 14.58 -12.49 -20.67
C ALA A 587 13.19 -13.11 -20.87
N ARG A 588 13.01 -14.36 -20.42
CA ARG A 588 11.69 -15.02 -20.40
C ARG A 588 10.78 -14.39 -19.36
N LEU A 589 11.27 -14.10 -18.15
CA LEU A 589 10.51 -13.40 -17.12
C LEU A 589 10.14 -11.98 -17.55
N LYS A 590 11.09 -11.24 -18.15
CA LYS A 590 10.84 -9.90 -18.66
C LYS A 590 9.75 -9.93 -19.75
N LEU A 591 9.85 -10.89 -20.66
CA LEU A 591 8.81 -11.09 -21.68
C LEU A 591 7.48 -11.50 -21.03
N TRP A 592 7.46 -12.42 -20.07
CA TRP A 592 6.25 -12.81 -19.35
C TRP A 592 5.57 -11.59 -18.72
N ASN A 593 6.31 -10.78 -17.97
CA ASN A 593 5.82 -9.53 -17.39
C ASN A 593 5.30 -8.57 -18.46
N ASN A 594 5.98 -8.43 -19.60
CA ASN A 594 5.51 -7.58 -20.70
C ASN A 594 4.20 -8.08 -21.32
N LEU A 595 3.99 -9.39 -21.41
CA LEU A 595 2.76 -9.99 -21.94
C LEU A 595 1.62 -9.89 -20.92
N GLU A 596 1.92 -10.05 -19.62
CA GLU A 596 0.94 -10.01 -18.52
C GLU A 596 0.55 -8.57 -18.11
N PHE A 597 1.47 -7.59 -18.16
CA PHE A 597 1.12 -6.17 -17.92
C PHE A 597 0.29 -5.56 -19.05
N THR A 598 0.35 -6.15 -20.24
CA THR A 598 -0.61 -5.84 -21.30
C THR A 598 -1.95 -6.55 -21.11
N ASP A 599 -2.06 -7.44 -20.11
CA ASP A 599 -3.28 -8.13 -19.66
C ASP A 599 -3.94 -7.50 -18.41
N GLU A 600 -3.50 -6.31 -17.94
CA GLU A 600 -4.25 -5.57 -16.91
C GLU A 600 -5.63 -5.10 -17.45
N PRO A 601 -6.72 -5.22 -16.67
CA PRO A 601 -8.12 -5.05 -17.10
C PRO A 601 -8.53 -3.60 -17.39
N ARG A 602 -7.81 -2.90 -18.28
CA ARG A 602 -8.07 -1.50 -18.66
C ARG A 602 -8.60 -1.33 -20.09
N SER A 603 -8.75 -2.39 -20.87
CA SER A 603 -9.47 -2.33 -22.15
C SER A 603 -10.38 -3.53 -22.33
N MET A 604 -11.55 -3.32 -22.94
CA MET A 604 -12.54 -4.37 -23.28
C MET A 604 -12.03 -5.43 -24.28
N ASP A 605 -10.75 -5.39 -24.67
CA ASP A 605 -10.16 -6.33 -25.65
C ASP A 605 -9.99 -7.76 -25.09
N TYR A 606 -10.38 -8.02 -23.83
CA TYR A 606 -10.18 -9.30 -23.13
C TYR A 606 -11.04 -10.47 -23.58
N LEU A 607 -11.97 -10.25 -24.51
CA LEU A 607 -12.92 -11.29 -24.90
C LEU A 607 -12.54 -12.01 -26.21
N ASP A 608 -11.29 -11.89 -26.66
CA ASP A 608 -10.79 -12.57 -27.86
C ASP A 608 -10.24 -13.99 -27.57
N ASP A 609 -10.14 -14.79 -28.64
CA ASP A 609 -10.06 -16.26 -28.78
C ASP A 609 -9.35 -17.13 -27.71
N SER A 610 -8.45 -16.62 -26.86
CA SER A 610 -7.80 -17.43 -25.82
C SER A 610 -8.77 -17.93 -24.74
N ASP A 611 -9.90 -17.25 -24.57
CA ASP A 611 -10.93 -17.64 -23.60
C ASP A 611 -12.01 -18.57 -24.19
N LYS A 612 -12.01 -18.76 -25.52
CA LYS A 612 -12.82 -19.81 -26.19
C LYS A 612 -12.29 -21.22 -25.93
N VAL A 613 -11.15 -21.32 -25.27
CA VAL A 613 -10.42 -22.56 -25.02
C VAL A 613 -11.14 -23.47 -24.01
N PHE A 614 -12.17 -23.02 -23.27
CA PHE A 614 -12.88 -23.87 -22.29
C PHE A 614 -14.17 -24.53 -22.78
N TYR A 615 -14.45 -24.55 -24.08
CA TYR A 615 -15.62 -25.25 -24.65
C TYR A 615 -15.25 -26.31 -25.69
#